data_AF-A0A1J3FVT3-F1
#
_entry.id   AF-A0A1J3FVT3-F1
#
_cell.length_a   1.000
_cell.length_b   1.000
_cell.length_c   1.000
_cell.angle_alpha   90.00
_cell.angle_beta   90.00
_cell.angle_gamma   90.00
#
_symmetry.space_group_name_H-M   'P 1'
#
loop_
_entity.id
_entity.type
_entity.pdbx_description
1 polymer ?
#
loop_
_entity_poly.entity_id
_entity_poly.type
_entity_poly.pdbx_seq_one_letter_code
_entity_poly.pdbx_strand_id
1 'polypeptide(L)'
;KKKKNAFFLHWLGYFFYLREASERDLQKKATKKTKMAVTIRIYGIFLLSFLLFSTLRAFYLPGVAPRDFQKGDPLYVKVNKLSSTKTQLPYDYYYLNYCKPPKIL
;
A
#
# COMPACT_ATOMS: atom_id res chain seq x y z
N LYS A 1 -61.72 -45.74 15.00
CA LYS A 1 -61.49 -44.61 14.06
C LYS A 1 -60.56 -43.51 14.63
N LYS A 2 -60.62 -43.14 15.93
CA LYS A 2 -59.75 -42.12 16.56
C LYS A 2 -58.23 -42.42 16.57
N LYS A 3 -57.79 -43.67 16.73
CA LYS A 3 -56.35 -44.03 16.79
C LYS A 3 -55.58 -43.80 15.47
N LYS A 4 -56.25 -43.92 14.30
CA LYS A 4 -55.60 -43.72 12.99
C LYS A 4 -55.21 -42.25 12.77
N ASN A 5 -55.96 -41.30 13.34
CA ASN A 5 -55.70 -39.87 13.20
C ASN A 5 -54.48 -39.42 14.03
N ALA A 6 -54.24 -40.02 15.19
CA ALA A 6 -53.09 -39.69 16.03
C ALA A 6 -51.76 -40.10 15.38
N PHE A 7 -51.73 -41.25 14.70
CA PHE A 7 -50.55 -41.72 13.99
C PHE A 7 -50.22 -40.83 12.78
N PHE A 8 -51.25 -40.36 12.07
CA PHE A 8 -51.09 -39.48 10.92
C PHE A 8 -50.50 -38.11 11.30
N LEU A 9 -50.96 -37.52 12.41
CA LEU A 9 -50.43 -36.24 12.91
C LEU A 9 -48.97 -36.35 13.38
N HIS A 10 -48.60 -37.45 14.03
CA HIS A 10 -47.21 -37.69 14.43
C HIS A 10 -46.29 -37.83 13.21
N TRP A 11 -46.77 -38.48 12.16
CA TRP A 11 -46.01 -38.66 10.92
C TRP A 11 -45.86 -37.36 10.13
N LEU A 12 -46.91 -36.52 10.08
CA LEU A 12 -46.83 -35.17 9.52
C LEU A 12 -45.86 -34.27 10.31
N GLY A 13 -45.87 -34.35 11.64
CA GLY A 13 -44.92 -33.63 12.49
C GLY A 13 -43.47 -34.05 12.24
N TYR A 14 -43.22 -35.36 12.11
CA TYR A 14 -41.89 -35.88 11.77
C TYR A 14 -41.44 -35.46 10.37
N PHE A 15 -42.34 -35.50 9.38
CA PHE A 15 -42.06 -35.04 8.03
C PHE A 15 -41.75 -33.53 7.98
N PHE A 16 -42.54 -32.72 8.70
CA PHE A 16 -42.30 -31.28 8.81
C PHE A 16 -40.96 -30.99 9.50
N TYR A 17 -40.63 -31.71 10.58
CA TYR A 17 -39.35 -31.61 11.26
C TYR A 17 -38.16 -31.97 10.36
N LEU A 18 -38.26 -33.06 9.59
CA LEU A 18 -37.22 -33.46 8.64
C LEU A 18 -37.05 -32.44 7.50
N ARG A 19 -38.16 -31.84 7.02
CA ARG A 19 -38.13 -30.79 6.01
C ARG A 19 -37.40 -29.54 6.53
N GLU A 20 -37.74 -29.09 7.74
CA GLU A 20 -37.09 -27.97 8.43
C GLU A 20 -35.60 -28.23 8.69
N ALA A 21 -35.23 -29.46 9.07
CA ALA A 21 -33.84 -29.86 9.28
C ALA A 21 -33.01 -29.79 7.98
N SER A 22 -33.57 -30.25 6.85
CA SER A 22 -32.92 -30.22 5.53
C SER A 22 -32.68 -28.79 5.02
N GLU A 23 -33.66 -27.90 5.19
CA GLU A 23 -33.56 -26.46 4.85
C GLU A 23 -32.39 -25.80 5.62
N ARG A 24 -32.24 -26.09 6.92
CA ARG A 24 -31.15 -25.54 7.74
C ARG A 24 -29.77 -26.04 7.31
N ASP A 25 -29.64 -27.28 6.85
CA ASP A 25 -28.36 -27.81 6.37
C ASP A 25 -27.95 -27.23 5.03
N LEU A 26 -28.92 -26.94 4.15
CA LEU A 26 -28.67 -26.21 2.90
C LEU A 26 -28.17 -24.78 3.18
N GLN A 27 -28.81 -24.07 4.12
CA GLN A 27 -28.39 -22.72 4.55
C GLN A 27 -26.97 -22.73 5.15
N LYS A 28 -26.64 -23.72 5.98
CA LYS A 28 -25.28 -23.88 6.54
C LYS A 28 -24.25 -24.16 5.44
N LYS A 29 -24.56 -25.01 4.45
CA LYS A 29 -23.65 -25.29 3.32
C LYS A 29 -23.44 -24.06 2.44
N ALA A 30 -24.50 -23.31 2.13
CA ALA A 30 -24.43 -22.10 1.33
C ALA A 30 -23.59 -21.01 2.02
N THR A 31 -23.88 -20.72 3.30
CA THR A 31 -23.12 -19.74 4.08
C THR A 31 -21.66 -20.16 4.29
N LYS A 32 -21.36 -21.46 4.48
CA LYS A 32 -19.99 -21.98 4.57
C LYS A 32 -19.21 -21.80 3.26
N LYS A 33 -19.86 -22.05 2.10
CA LYS A 33 -19.24 -21.86 0.78
C LYS A 33 -18.89 -20.39 0.54
N THR A 34 -19.80 -19.48 0.87
CA THR A 34 -19.56 -18.04 0.74
C THR A 34 -18.46 -17.55 1.69
N LYS A 35 -18.46 -18.02 2.96
CA LYS A 35 -17.40 -17.70 3.93
C LYS A 35 -16.03 -18.17 3.45
N MET A 36 -15.89 -19.42 2.99
CA MET A 36 -14.62 -19.92 2.45
C MET A 36 -14.14 -19.12 1.24
N ALA A 37 -15.03 -18.78 0.30
CA ALA A 37 -14.66 -17.98 -0.88
C ALA A 37 -14.18 -16.57 -0.49
N VAL A 38 -14.81 -15.92 0.49
CA VAL A 38 -14.39 -14.61 1.01
C VAL A 38 -13.04 -14.72 1.72
N THR A 39 -12.85 -15.74 2.56
CA THR A 39 -11.59 -15.97 3.28
C THR A 39 -10.42 -16.19 2.30
N ILE A 40 -10.61 -16.98 1.23
CA ILE A 40 -9.59 -17.19 0.20
C ILE A 40 -9.23 -15.88 -0.51
N ARG A 41 -10.23 -15.04 -0.82
CA ARG A 41 -9.98 -13.73 -1.45
C ARG A 41 -9.19 -12.79 -0.55
N ILE A 42 -9.49 -12.78 0.76
CA ILE A 42 -8.74 -11.98 1.74
C ILE A 42 -7.28 -12.42 1.77
N TYR A 43 -7.01 -13.72 1.91
CA TYR A 43 -5.63 -14.22 1.90
C TYR A 43 -4.90 -13.95 0.57
N GLY A 44 -5.62 -14.03 -0.57
CA GLY A 44 -5.06 -13.66 -1.88
C GLY A 44 -4.65 -12.18 -1.96
N ILE A 45 -5.46 -11.27 -1.44
CA ILE A 45 -5.15 -9.83 -1.38
C ILE A 45 -3.96 -9.58 -0.44
N PHE A 46 -3.93 -10.22 0.73
CA PHE A 46 -2.81 -10.10 1.68
C PHE A 46 -1.50 -10.58 1.08
N LEU A 47 -1.51 -11.74 0.40
CA LEU A 47 -0.34 -12.27 -0.29
C LEU A 47 0.15 -11.32 -1.38
N LEU A 48 -0.76 -10.82 -2.22
CA LEU A 48 -0.42 -9.86 -3.28
C LEU A 48 0.19 -8.56 -2.71
N SER A 49 -0.39 -8.02 -1.64
CA SER A 49 0.12 -6.83 -0.95
C SER A 49 1.55 -7.04 -0.43
N PHE A 50 1.83 -8.19 0.19
CA PHE A 50 3.16 -8.53 0.69
C PHE A 50 4.21 -8.62 -0.43
N LEU A 51 3.85 -9.22 -1.58
CA LEU A 51 4.74 -9.29 -2.75
C LEU A 51 5.05 -7.88 -3.29
N LEU A 52 4.06 -6.99 -3.36
CA LEU A 52 4.28 -5.62 -3.83
C LEU A 52 5.23 -4.84 -2.91
N PHE A 53 5.06 -4.97 -1.59
CA PHE A 53 5.91 -4.30 -0.59
C PHE A 53 7.38 -4.75 -0.67
N SER A 54 7.65 -6.01 -1.03
CA SER A 54 9.02 -6.53 -1.14
C SER A 54 9.87 -5.81 -2.21
N THR A 55 9.22 -5.15 -3.17
CA THR A 55 9.88 -4.40 -4.26
C THR A 55 10.05 -2.91 -3.97
N LEU A 56 9.48 -2.39 -2.87
CA LEU A 56 9.57 -0.98 -2.51
C LEU A 56 10.93 -0.66 -1.88
N ARG A 57 11.74 0.11 -2.59
CA ARG A 57 12.97 0.70 -2.06
C ARG A 57 12.70 2.16 -1.71
N ALA A 58 12.28 2.42 -0.47
CA ALA A 58 12.20 3.77 0.07
C ALA A 58 13.55 4.15 0.68
N PHE A 59 14.11 5.29 0.28
CA PHE A 59 15.29 5.86 0.91
C PHE A 59 14.87 7.14 1.63
N TYR A 60 14.97 7.14 2.95
CA TYR A 60 14.83 8.37 3.72
C TYR A 60 16.12 9.17 3.55
N LEU A 61 16.02 10.40 3.05
CA LEU A 61 17.16 11.30 3.06
C LEU A 61 17.34 11.80 4.49
N PRO A 62 18.42 11.41 5.20
CA PRO A 62 18.71 11.96 6.51
C PRO A 62 18.86 13.47 6.35
N GLY A 63 18.13 14.24 7.15
CA GLY A 63 18.15 15.69 7.10
C GLY A 63 19.60 16.20 7.07
N VAL A 64 19.93 16.98 6.03
CA VAL A 64 21.22 17.65 5.96
C VAL A 64 21.24 18.76 7.00
N ALA A 65 21.98 18.54 8.08
CA ALA A 65 22.23 19.58 9.06
C ALA A 65 22.94 20.74 8.34
N PRO A 66 22.46 21.98 8.47
CA PRO A 66 23.15 23.14 7.93
C PRO A 66 24.57 23.17 8.52
N ARG A 67 25.56 23.39 7.65
CA ARG A 67 26.94 23.58 8.06
C ARG A 67 27.17 25.07 8.21
N ASP A 68 27.48 25.50 9.42
CA ASP A 68 27.90 26.86 9.68
C ASP A 68 29.37 27.03 9.27
N PHE A 69 29.64 28.07 8.49
CA PHE A 69 30.99 28.44 8.06
C PHE A 69 31.40 29.73 8.79
N GLN A 70 32.62 29.75 9.33
CA GLN A 70 33.19 30.96 9.90
C GLN A 70 33.91 31.78 8.82
N LYS A 71 34.12 33.07 9.11
CA LYS A 71 34.77 33.99 8.17
C LYS A 71 36.23 33.56 7.97
N GLY A 72 36.56 33.14 6.74
CA GLY A 72 37.90 32.65 6.37
C GLY A 72 37.98 31.14 6.16
N ASP A 73 36.91 30.39 6.43
CA ASP A 73 36.90 28.94 6.21
C ASP A 73 36.95 28.58 4.72
N PRO A 74 37.73 27.56 4.32
CA PRO A 74 37.78 27.11 2.94
C PRO A 74 36.45 26.47 2.53
N LEU A 75 35.70 27.16 1.67
CA LEU A 75 34.45 26.68 1.11
C LEU A 75 34.68 25.95 -0.23
N TYR A 76 34.56 24.63 -0.21
CA TYR A 76 34.63 23.81 -1.43
C TYR A 76 33.29 23.86 -2.19
N VAL A 77 33.12 24.87 -3.04
CA VAL A 77 31.88 25.04 -3.83
C VAL A 77 31.84 24.04 -4.99
N LYS A 78 30.88 23.12 -4.96
CA LYS A 78 30.59 22.23 -6.10
C LYS A 78 29.58 22.92 -7.03
N VAL A 79 30.08 23.71 -7.98
CA VAL A 79 29.24 24.44 -8.96
C VAL A 79 28.77 23.51 -10.08
N ASN A 80 27.45 23.39 -10.30
CA ASN A 80 26.89 22.77 -11.51
C ASN A 80 26.30 23.83 -12.47
N LYS A 81 25.81 24.95 -11.92
CA LYS A 81 25.49 26.18 -12.65
C LYS A 81 25.41 27.34 -11.66
N LEU A 82 25.94 28.51 -12.03
CA LEU A 82 25.80 29.73 -11.24
C LEU A 82 24.35 30.24 -11.40
N SER A 83 23.55 30.21 -10.35
CA SER A 83 22.23 30.84 -10.34
C SER A 83 22.01 31.58 -9.04
N SER A 84 21.88 32.90 -9.12
CA SER A 84 21.55 33.79 -8.00
C SER A 84 20.03 33.95 -7.89
N THR A 85 19.48 33.93 -6.68
CA THR A 85 18.04 34.11 -6.43
C THR A 85 17.58 35.55 -6.62
N LYS A 86 18.50 36.52 -6.67
CA LYS A 86 18.17 37.96 -6.73
C LYS A 86 18.37 38.59 -8.10
N THR A 87 19.15 37.98 -8.98
CA THR A 87 19.33 38.42 -10.36
C THR A 87 19.59 37.21 -11.26
N GLN A 88 18.77 37.03 -12.28
CA GLN A 88 19.15 36.17 -13.42
C GLN A 88 20.20 36.95 -14.19
N LEU A 89 21.47 36.74 -13.85
CA LEU A 89 22.57 37.32 -14.59
C LEU A 89 22.99 36.32 -15.67
N PRO A 90 22.68 36.56 -16.96
CA PRO A 90 23.21 35.79 -18.07
C PRO A 90 24.66 36.22 -18.32
N TYR A 91 25.50 36.11 -17.29
CA TYR A 91 26.90 36.44 -17.40
C TYR A 91 27.68 35.14 -17.58
N ASP A 92 28.53 35.14 -18.60
CA ASP A 92 29.44 34.06 -18.83
C ASP A 92 30.33 33.84 -17.60
N TYR A 93 30.76 32.59 -17.42
CA TYR A 93 31.52 32.13 -16.25
C TYR A 93 32.77 32.98 -15.93
N TYR A 94 33.27 33.78 -16.89
CA TYR A 94 34.40 34.70 -16.74
C TYR A 94 34.06 36.17 -17.02
N TYR A 95 32.84 36.61 -16.72
CA TYR A 95 32.42 38.01 -16.92
C TYR A 95 33.19 39.02 -16.05
N LEU A 96 33.58 38.62 -14.84
CA LEU A 96 34.37 39.47 -13.95
C LEU A 96 35.85 39.46 -14.35
N ASN A 97 36.52 40.60 -14.17
CA ASN A 97 37.94 40.83 -14.51
C ASN A 97 38.93 40.09 -13.57
N TYR A 98 38.65 38.83 -13.27
CA TYR A 98 39.58 37.94 -12.57
C TYR A 98 40.44 37.17 -13.58
N CYS A 99 41.57 36.65 -13.11
CA CYS A 99 42.43 35.81 -13.93
C CYS A 99 41.67 34.56 -14.42
N LYS A 100 41.63 34.38 -15.75
CA LYS A 100 41.11 33.16 -16.38
C LYS A 100 42.13 32.03 -16.21
N PRO A 101 41.69 30.80 -15.94
CA PRO A 101 42.61 29.67 -15.86
C PRO A 101 43.24 29.39 -17.24
N PRO A 102 44.45 28.82 -17.28
CA PRO A 102 45.16 28.53 -18.52
C PRO A 102 44.48 27.46 -19.39
N LYS A 103 43.56 26.68 -18.82
CA LYS A 103 42.77 25.70 -19.55
C LYS A 103 41.34 25.64 -19.03
N ILE A 104 40.39 25.84 -19.93
CA ILE A 104 38.95 25.63 -19.71
C ILE A 104 38.67 24.26 -20.36
N LEU A 105 38.16 23.31 -19.57
CA LEU A 105 37.83 21.95 -20.04
C LEU A 105 36.48 21.91 -20.74
#